data_AF-A0A136IJK3-F1
#
_entry.id   AF-A0A136IJK3-F1
#
_cell.length_a   1.000
_cell.length_b   1.000
_cell.length_c   1.000
_cell.angle_alpha   90.00
_cell.angle_beta   90.00
_cell.angle_gamma   90.00
#
_symmetry.space_group_name_H-M   'P 1'
#
loop_
_entity.id
_entity.type
_entity.pdbx_description
1 polymer ?
#
loop_
_entity_poly.entity_id
_entity_poly.type
_entity_poly.pdbx_seq_one_letter_code
_entity_poly.pdbx_strand_id
1 'polypeptide(L)' 'EESRVLICSVCKAGNQPGSGIESHFRRRHGAKGAVLQRIWERAATAPATAGGLADPQTAETPADGTSPVPEL' A
#
# COMPACT_ATOMS: atom_id res chain seq x y z
N GLU A 1 -0.83 -18.31 -3.09
CA GLU A 1 -0.71 -17.39 -1.94
C GLU A 1 -0.71 -15.97 -2.49
N GLU A 2 -1.61 -15.11 -2.01
CA GLU A 2 -1.77 -13.76 -2.55
C GLU A 2 -0.70 -12.84 -1.95
N SER A 3 0.34 -12.51 -2.73
CA SER A 3 1.41 -11.61 -2.30
C SER A 3 0.88 -10.18 -2.20
N ARG A 4 0.60 -9.72 -0.98
CA ARG A 4 0.14 -8.34 -0.72
C ARG A 4 1.33 -7.42 -0.52
N VAL A 5 1.35 -6.29 -1.23
CA VAL A 5 2.37 -5.23 -1.10
C VAL A 5 1.69 -3.94 -0.64
N LEU A 6 2.32 -3.23 0.30
CA LEU A 6 1.88 -1.90 0.76
C LEU A 6 2.74 -0.82 0.13
N ILE A 7 2.13 0.24 -0.38
CA ILE A 7 2.85 1.39 -0.94
C ILE A 7 2.99 2.50 0.11
N CYS A 8 4.22 2.93 0.36
CA CYS A 8 4.48 4.10 1.19
C CYS A 8 3.97 5.36 0.49
N SER A 9 3.02 6.08 1.09
CA SER A 9 2.47 7.30 0.48
C SER A 9 3.48 8.44 0.37
N VAL A 10 4.53 8.44 1.19
CA VAL A 10 5.57 9.49 1.25
C VAL A 10 6.60 9.34 0.12
N CYS A 11 7.21 8.17 -0.02
CA CYS A 11 8.29 7.93 -0.98
C CYS A 11 7.95 6.95 -2.10
N LYS A 12 6.71 6.46 -2.17
CA LYS A 12 6.19 5.50 -3.16
C LYS A 12 6.91 4.14 -3.18
N ALA A 13 7.68 3.82 -2.14
CA ALA A 13 8.32 2.52 -2.00
C ALA A 13 7.31 1.41 -1.68
N GLY A 14 7.47 0.25 -2.31
CA GLY A 14 6.75 -0.98 -1.96
C GLY A 14 7.34 -1.65 -0.72
N ASN A 15 6.48 -2.07 0.20
CA ASN A 15 6.87 -2.69 1.47
C ASN A 15 6.04 -3.95 1.71
N GLN A 16 6.70 -4.97 2.27
CA GLN A 16 6.00 -6.16 2.74
C GLN A 16 5.16 -5.81 3.98
N PRO A 17 3.91 -6.30 4.07
CA PRO A 17 3.12 -6.22 5.29
C PRO A 17 3.86 -6.77 6.52
N GLY A 18 3.62 -6.18 7.68
CA GLY A 18 4.27 -6.56 8.93
C GLY A 18 5.59 -5.83 9.18
N SER A 19 6.66 -6.57 9.49
CA SER A 19 7.95 -6.03 9.96
C SER A 19 8.66 -5.13 8.93
N GLY A 20 8.33 -5.26 7.64
CA GLY A 20 8.85 -4.42 6.57
C GLY A 20 8.46 -2.94 6.72
N ILE A 21 7.23 -2.67 7.18
CA ILE A 21 6.72 -1.31 7.38
C ILE A 21 7.52 -0.59 8.46
N GLU A 22 7.71 -1.24 9.60
CA GLU A 22 8.41 -0.66 10.73
C GLU A 22 9.86 -0.30 10.37
N SER A 23 10.56 -1.25 9.75
CA SER A 23 11.94 -1.07 9.30
C SER A 23 12.07 0.06 8.28
N HIS A 24 11.13 0.15 7.34
CA HIS A 24 11.07 1.21 6.35
C HIS A 24 10.93 2.59 6.99
N PHE A 25 9.91 2.79 7.83
CA PHE A 25 9.64 4.09 8.43
C PHE A 25 10.72 4.53 9.42
N ARG A 26 11.35 3.60 10.16
CA ARG A 26 12.52 3.93 11.00
C ARG A 26 13.71 4.40 10.17
N ARG A 27 14.06 3.68 9.09
CA ARG A 27 15.30 3.91 8.33
C ARG A 27 15.19 5.01 7.28
N ARG A 28 14.04 5.10 6.59
CA ARG A 28 13.82 6.03 5.47
C ARG A 28 13.17 7.34 5.89
N HIS A 29 12.40 7.33 6.98
CA HIS A 29 11.63 8.49 7.44
C HIS A 29 11.97 8.93 8.87
N GLY A 30 12.87 8.22 9.57
CA GLY A 30 13.26 8.56 10.93
C GLY A 30 12.14 8.48 11.97
N ALA A 31 11.02 7.82 11.64
CA ALA A 31 9.85 7.74 12.51
C ALA A 31 10.14 6.87 13.73
N LYS A 32 9.73 7.35 14.92
CA LYS A 32 9.98 6.69 16.21
C LYS A 32 8.79 6.91 17.16
N GLY A 33 8.74 6.09 18.22
CA GLY A 33 7.76 6.22 19.31
C GLY A 33 6.31 6.21 18.80
N ALA A 34 5.50 7.13 19.31
CA ALA A 34 4.07 7.22 19.01
C ALA A 34 3.76 7.37 17.51
N VAL A 35 4.65 8.02 16.74
CA VAL A 35 4.44 8.18 15.28
C VAL A 35 4.53 6.81 14.58
N LEU A 36 5.53 6.02 14.94
CA LEU A 36 5.72 4.68 14.35
C LEU A 36 4.60 3.72 14.75
N GLN A 37 4.14 3.81 16.01
CA GLN A 37 3.01 3.04 16.50
C GLN A 37 1.73 3.32 15.70
N ARG A 38 1.38 4.60 15.49
CA ARG A 38 0.21 4.99 14.70
C ARG A 38 0.28 4.51 13.24
N ILE A 39 1.48 4.54 12.65
CA ILE A 39 1.70 4.03 11.28
C ILE A 39 1.44 2.53 11.24
N TRP A 40 1.94 1.78 12.23
CA TRP A 40 1.75 0.34 12.30
C TRP A 40 0.28 -0.03 12.53
N GLU A 41 -0.41 0.62 13.47
CA GLU A 41 -1.84 0.43 13.74
C GLU A 41 -2.69 0.70 12.49
N ARG A 42 -2.40 1.79 11.77
CA ARG A 42 -3.08 2.12 10.51
C ARG A 42 -2.81 1.09 9.42
N ALA A 43 -1.59 0.57 9.33
CA ALA A 43 -1.25 -0.43 8.33
C ALA A 43 -1.82 -1.83 8.66
N ALA A 44 -1.99 -2.16 9.94
CA ALA A 44 -2.58 -3.41 10.41
C ALA A 44 -4.11 -3.45 10.21
N THR A 45 -4.76 -2.28 10.30
CA THR A 45 -6.22 -2.14 10.15
C THR A 45 -6.64 -1.72 8.73
N ALA A 46 -5.69 -1.44 7.84
CA ALA A 46 -5.97 -1.14 6.46
C ALA A 46 -6.66 -2.36 5.81
N PRO A 47 -7.93 -2.24 5.38
CA PRO A 47 -8.57 -3.34 4.70
C PRO A 47 -7.82 -3.60 3.39
N ALA A 48 -7.78 -4.87 2.94
CA ALA A 48 -7.17 -5.24 1.66
C ALA A 48 -7.74 -4.43 0.47
N THR A 49 -8.91 -3.83 0.66
CA THR A 49 -9.62 -2.96 -0.28
C THR A 49 -9.21 -1.49 -0.24
N ALA A 50 -8.44 -1.02 0.74
CA ALA A 50 -8.02 0.39 0.84
C ALA A 50 -6.88 0.79 -0.12
N GLY A 51 -6.64 -0.01 -1.16
CA GLY A 51 -5.52 0.18 -2.09
C GLY A 51 -4.82 -1.11 -2.51
N GLY A 52 -5.45 -2.28 -2.34
CA GLY A 52 -5.03 -3.45 -3.08
C GLY A 52 -5.14 -3.14 -4.57
N LEU A 53 -4.01 -3.18 -5.28
CA LEU A 53 -4.03 -3.26 -6.74
C LEU A 53 -4.74 -4.57 -7.06
N ALA A 54 -6.00 -4.48 -7.46
CA ALA A 54 -6.69 -5.62 -8.05
C ALA A 54 -5.86 -6.08 -9.26
N ASP A 55 -5.79 -7.39 -9.46
CA ASP A 55 -5.12 -7.92 -10.65
C ASP A 55 -5.79 -7.29 -11.88
N PRO A 56 -5.06 -6.57 -12.73
CA PRO A 56 -5.64 -5.88 -13.87
C PRO A 56 -6.34 -6.82 -14.86
N GLN A 57 -6.05 -8.13 -14.82
CA GLN A 57 -6.74 -9.13 -15.63
C GLN A 57 -8.10 -9.56 -15.06
N THR A 58 -8.37 -9.29 -13.79
CA THR A 58 -9.60 -9.70 -13.09
C THR A 58 -10.37 -8.54 -12.46
N ALA A 59 -9.77 -7.34 -12.42
CA ALA A 59 -10.40 -6.14 -11.90
C ALA A 59 -11.62 -5.76 -12.74
N GLU A 60 -12.75 -5.49 -12.08
CA GLU A 60 -13.94 -4.98 -12.74
C GLU A 60 -13.63 -3.61 -13.37
N THR A 61 -14.02 -3.45 -14.64
CA THR A 61 -13.87 -2.16 -15.32
C THR A 61 -14.83 -1.15 -14.68
N PRO A 62 -14.35 0.05 -14.29
CA PRO A 62 -15.21 1.08 -13.71
C PRO A 62 -16.40 1.41 -14.62
N ALA A 63 -17.60 1.52 -14.04
CA ALA A 63 -18.85 1.75 -14.77
C ALA A 63 -18.93 3.15 -15.43
N ASP A 64 -18.06 4.08 -15.04
CA ASP A 64 -18.05 5.47 -15.50
C ASP A 64 -17.64 5.65 -16.98
N GLY A 65 -17.37 4.54 -17.70
CA GLY A 65 -17.13 4.56 -19.15
C GLY A 65 -15.84 5.26 -19.56
N THR A 66 -14.94 5.51 -18.62
CA THR A 66 -13.65 6.12 -18.90
C THR A 66 -12.80 5.16 -19.72
N SER A 67 -12.17 5.69 -20.77
CA SER A 67 -11.31 4.88 -21.63
C SER A 67 -10.10 4.36 -20.85
N PRO A 68 -9.61 3.14 -21.14
CA PRO A 68 -8.38 2.64 -20.55
C PRO A 68 -7.24 3.63 -20.80
N VAL A 69 -6.39 3.86 -19.80
CA VAL A 69 -5.17 4.64 -19.99
C VAL A 69 -4.26 3.83 -20.93
N PRO A 70 -3.81 4.40 -22.08
CA PRO A 70 -2.95 3.68 -23.01
C PRO A 70 -1.62 3.30 -22.33
N GLU A 71 -1.09 2.12 -22.66
CA GLU A 71 0.24 1.69 -22.19
C GLU A 71 1.30 2.73 -22.57
N LEU A 72 2.17 3.05 -21.60
CA LEU A 72 3.31 3.96 -21.74
C LEU A 72 4.54 3.26 -22.31
#